data_AF-A0A6A4H9H8-F1
#
_entry.id   AF-A0A6A4H9H8-F1
#
_cell.length_a   1.000
_cell.length_b   1.000
_cell.length_c   1.000
_cell.angle_alpha   90.00
_cell.angle_beta   90.00
_cell.angle_gamma   90.00
#
_symmetry.space_group_name_H-M   'P 1'
#
loop_
_entity.id
_entity.type
_entity.pdbx_description
1 polymer ?
#
loop_
_entity_poly.entity_id
_entity_poly.type
_entity_poly.pdbx_seq_one_letter_code
_entity_poly.pdbx_strand_id
1 'polypeptide(L)'
;MASNGAIPPPIPEVSADLKFNGGAKVGWAPVKRRIVNSLKTQGLLGYTDGSIPRPSPSPPAPPPAPPPPAPPSSSTTSTTTTTTPVATAVTSTATSKATPVFSLTPSLEEWVFRNDRAKGIIESHVDDLPSLMPTVDDKTAKEVFDALDSEFAKKDGMRKVLTERCLHSFVFREAEPIDDFFKQLREIRKEAVEAGNTIEDKTFHEIAIAAFPTQAFDSIIQNITANESQYPSSASVIQQITFQYSRVAGCSCLG
;
A
#
# COMPACT_ATOMS: atom_id res chain seq x y z
N MET A 1 18.35 22.69 25.50
CA MET A 1 18.14 21.33 24.95
C MET A 1 16.66 21.17 24.66
N ALA A 2 16.26 21.28 23.39
CA ALA A 2 14.89 21.00 22.97
C ALA A 2 14.90 19.67 22.22
N SER A 3 14.83 18.58 22.97
CA SER A 3 14.43 17.30 22.43
C SER A 3 12.96 17.46 22.06
N ASN A 4 12.65 17.66 20.77
CA ASN A 4 11.32 17.33 20.25
C ASN A 4 11.23 15.80 20.15
N GLY A 5 11.48 15.12 21.27
CA GLY A 5 11.50 13.67 21.45
C GLY A 5 10.10 13.09 21.45
N ALA A 6 9.32 13.41 20.42
CA ALA A 6 8.16 12.61 20.09
C ALA A 6 8.70 11.28 19.57
N ILE A 7 8.60 10.23 20.39
CA ILE A 7 8.85 8.86 19.96
C ILE A 7 7.99 8.63 18.72
N PRO A 8 8.60 8.23 17.59
CA PRO A 8 7.87 8.09 16.34
C PRO A 8 6.79 6.99 16.50
N PRO A 9 5.58 7.20 15.96
CA PRO A 9 4.42 6.34 16.22
C PRO A 9 4.70 4.90 15.79
N PRO A 10 4.40 3.88 16.60
CA PRO A 10 4.81 2.49 16.34
C PRO A 10 4.46 2.03 14.93
N ILE A 11 5.32 1.19 14.35
CA ILE A 11 5.06 0.59 13.04
C ILE A 11 3.81 -0.29 13.19
N PRO A 12 2.78 -0.13 12.33
CA PRO A 12 1.61 -0.98 12.37
C PRO A 12 2.02 -2.43 12.17
N GLU A 13 1.67 -3.26 13.14
CA GLU A 13 1.85 -4.71 13.04
C GLU A 13 0.67 -5.31 12.28
N VAL A 14 0.98 -6.15 11.29
CA VAL A 14 -0.01 -6.83 10.47
C VAL A 14 -0.02 -8.30 10.88
N SER A 15 -1.21 -8.84 11.17
CA SER A 15 -1.38 -10.26 11.46
C SER A 15 -0.77 -11.12 10.35
N ALA A 16 -0.16 -12.25 10.73
CA ALA A 16 0.54 -13.14 9.79
C ALA A 16 -0.34 -13.55 8.59
N ASP A 17 -1.63 -13.78 8.81
CA ASP A 17 -2.58 -14.16 7.75
C ASP A 17 -2.83 -13.07 6.70
N LEU A 18 -2.49 -11.82 7.02
CA LEU A 18 -2.65 -10.65 6.16
C LEU A 18 -1.32 -10.17 5.56
N LYS A 19 -0.19 -10.79 5.94
CA LYS A 19 1.10 -10.48 5.35
C LYS A 19 1.20 -11.04 3.92
N PHE A 20 1.94 -10.33 3.10
CA PHE A 20 2.17 -10.73 1.73
C PHE A 20 3.20 -11.84 1.63
N ASN A 21 2.80 -12.98 1.09
CA ASN A 21 3.66 -14.16 0.94
C ASN A 21 3.95 -14.48 -0.53
N GLY A 22 4.29 -13.46 -1.32
CA GLY A 22 4.55 -13.62 -2.76
C GLY A 22 3.30 -13.86 -3.61
N GLY A 23 2.11 -13.61 -3.08
CA GLY A 23 0.84 -13.73 -3.80
C GLY A 23 0.11 -15.06 -3.59
N ALA A 24 0.63 -15.98 -2.78
CA ALA A 24 0.08 -17.32 -2.59
C ALA A 24 -1.25 -17.31 -1.79
N LYS A 25 -1.33 -16.50 -0.72
CA LYS A 25 -2.56 -16.34 0.07
C LYS A 25 -3.23 -14.99 -0.20
N VAL A 26 -2.43 -13.93 -0.12
CA VAL A 26 -2.92 -12.54 -0.23
C VAL A 26 -2.40 -11.91 -1.51
N GLY A 27 -3.29 -11.30 -2.30
CA GLY A 27 -2.92 -10.58 -3.52
C GLY A 27 -2.03 -9.37 -3.23
N TRP A 28 -1.25 -8.93 -4.23
CA TRP A 28 -0.37 -7.79 -4.06
C TRP A 28 -1.14 -6.47 -3.95
N ALA A 29 -2.21 -6.27 -4.75
CA ALA A 29 -3.01 -5.05 -4.71
C ALA A 29 -3.55 -4.67 -3.30
N PRO A 30 -4.19 -5.57 -2.54
CA PRO A 30 -4.67 -5.23 -1.20
C PRO A 30 -3.52 -4.94 -0.21
N VAL A 31 -2.38 -5.62 -0.35
CA VAL A 31 -1.18 -5.36 0.48
C VAL A 31 -0.61 -3.99 0.15
N LYS A 32 -0.39 -3.69 -1.13
CA LYS A 32 0.08 -2.40 -1.62
C LYS A 32 -0.76 -1.26 -1.06
N ARG A 33 -2.09 -1.41 -1.07
CA ARG A 33 -3.02 -0.43 -0.50
C ARG A 33 -2.79 -0.23 1.00
N ARG A 34 -2.59 -1.31 1.77
CA ARG A 34 -2.29 -1.22 3.22
C ARG A 34 -0.97 -0.50 3.47
N ILE A 35 0.10 -0.88 2.77
CA ILE A 35 1.43 -0.24 2.87
C ILE A 35 1.31 1.26 2.58
N VAL A 36 0.67 1.65 1.48
CA VAL A 36 0.47 3.06 1.09
C VAL A 36 -0.31 3.83 2.16
N ASN A 37 -1.35 3.23 2.75
CA ASN A 37 -2.12 3.87 3.81
C ASN A 37 -1.27 4.06 5.08
N SER A 38 -0.50 3.05 5.50
CA SER A 38 0.42 3.15 6.65
C SER A 38 1.47 4.23 6.43
N LEU A 39 2.08 4.29 5.25
CA LEU A 39 3.04 5.34 4.89
C LEU A 39 2.42 6.74 4.91
N LYS A 40 1.20 6.89 4.37
CA LYS A 40 0.45 8.16 4.40
C LYS A 40 0.21 8.65 5.82
N THR A 41 -0.24 7.77 6.72
CA THR A 41 -0.51 8.16 8.12
C THR A 41 0.72 8.62 8.87
N GLN A 42 1.92 8.24 8.43
CA GLN A 42 3.19 8.65 9.05
C GLN A 42 3.94 9.74 8.26
N GLY A 43 3.38 10.24 7.15
CA GLY A 43 4.06 11.24 6.30
C GLY A 43 5.29 10.68 5.56
N LEU A 44 5.37 9.35 5.36
CA LEU A 44 6.53 8.66 4.78
C LEU A 44 6.34 8.29 3.30
N LEU A 45 5.19 8.62 2.69
CA LEU A 45 4.89 8.26 1.31
C LEU A 45 5.96 8.75 0.31
N GLY A 46 6.53 9.94 0.58
CA GLY A 46 7.51 10.57 -0.29
C GLY A 46 8.83 9.80 -0.45
N TYR A 47 9.15 8.91 0.49
CA TYR A 47 10.33 8.05 0.45
C TYR A 47 10.13 6.81 -0.41
N THR A 48 8.88 6.45 -0.70
CA THR A 48 8.55 5.31 -1.58
C THR A 48 8.23 5.75 -3.01
N ASP A 49 7.61 6.92 -3.21
CA ASP A 49 7.33 7.43 -4.56
C ASP A 49 8.56 8.14 -5.18
N GLY A 50 9.50 8.61 -4.35
CA GLY A 50 10.72 9.31 -4.76
C GLY A 50 10.58 10.83 -4.81
N SER A 51 9.46 11.39 -4.33
CA SER A 51 9.29 12.84 -4.21
C SER A 51 10.23 13.48 -3.18
N ILE A 52 10.80 12.70 -2.25
CA ILE A 52 11.84 13.14 -1.32
C ILE A 52 13.17 12.45 -1.68
N PRO A 53 13.98 13.06 -2.57
CA PRO A 53 15.25 12.47 -2.98
C PRO A 53 16.27 12.45 -1.84
N ARG A 54 17.22 11.52 -1.91
CA ARG A 54 18.34 11.46 -0.98
C ARG A 54 19.16 12.76 -1.08
N PRO A 55 19.41 13.47 0.05
CA PRO A 55 20.24 14.66 0.05
C PRO A 55 21.65 14.34 -0.44
N SER A 56 22.17 15.11 -1.40
CA SER A 56 23.55 14.99 -1.84
C SER A 56 24.47 15.54 -0.74
N PRO A 57 25.59 14.87 -0.41
CA PRO A 57 26.57 15.43 0.51
C PRO A 57 27.07 16.78 -0.03
N SER A 58 27.01 17.83 0.80
CA SER A 58 27.55 19.13 0.40
C SER A 58 29.01 18.98 -0.02
N PRO A 59 29.45 19.63 -1.11
CA PRO A 59 30.85 19.64 -1.50
C PRO A 59 31.72 20.15 -0.34
N PRO A 60 32.91 19.57 -0.11
CA PRO A 60 33.84 20.10 0.88
C PRO A 60 34.10 21.58 0.58
N ALA A 61 34.02 22.42 1.61
CA ALA A 61 34.26 23.85 1.48
C ALA A 61 35.64 24.07 0.83
N PRO A 62 35.76 24.99 -0.15
CA PRO A 62 37.07 25.31 -0.72
C PRO A 62 38.01 25.75 0.41
N PRO A 63 39.30 25.36 0.35
CA PRO A 63 40.27 25.75 1.36
C PRO A 63 40.26 27.28 1.52
N PRO A 64 40.41 27.80 2.76
CA PRO A 64 40.42 29.23 3.00
C PRO A 64 41.46 29.89 2.09
N ALA A 65 41.05 30.96 1.40
CA ALA A 65 41.94 31.71 0.52
C ALA A 65 43.20 32.11 1.31
N PRO A 66 44.41 31.95 0.72
CA PRO A 66 45.64 32.34 1.38
C PRO A 66 45.55 33.82 1.78
N PRO A 67 46.01 34.19 2.99
CA PRO A 67 45.99 35.58 3.42
C PRO A 67 46.74 36.45 2.41
N PRO A 68 46.23 37.65 2.08
CA PRO A 68 46.89 38.55 1.15
C PRO A 68 48.33 38.85 1.63
N PRO A 69 49.30 39.04 0.69
CA PRO A 69 50.67 39.37 1.06
C PRO A 69 50.69 40.63 1.94
N ALA A 70 51.31 40.53 3.11
CA ALA A 70 51.52 41.67 3.97
C ALA A 70 52.33 42.75 3.23
N PRO A 71 51.91 44.03 3.25
CA PRO A 71 52.76 45.12 2.76
C PRO A 71 54.05 45.20 3.60
N PRO A 72 55.18 45.61 2.99
CA PRO A 72 56.45 45.70 3.70
C PRO A 72 56.35 46.70 4.85
N SER A 73 56.62 46.23 6.07
CA SER A 73 56.61 47.04 7.28
C SER A 73 57.97 47.72 7.46
N SER A 74 57.98 49.05 7.44
CA SER A 74 59.06 49.86 8.01
C SER A 74 58.98 49.79 9.54
N SER A 75 60.14 49.53 10.14
CA SER A 75 60.40 49.39 11.56
C SER A 75 60.16 50.66 12.37
N THR A 76 59.33 50.58 13.42
CA THR A 76 59.54 51.37 14.65
C THR A 76 58.97 50.62 15.88
N THR A 77 59.85 50.43 16.86
CA THR A 77 59.65 49.86 18.20
C THR A 77 58.65 50.66 19.03
N SER A 78 57.78 49.99 19.80
CA SER A 78 57.39 50.37 21.19
C SER A 78 56.52 49.31 21.85
N THR A 79 56.89 49.02 23.11
CA THR A 79 56.33 48.08 24.08
C THR A 79 55.08 48.67 24.76
N THR A 80 53.96 47.93 24.80
CA THR A 80 53.00 48.00 25.93
C THR A 80 52.21 46.70 26.06
N THR A 81 52.33 46.08 27.23
CA THR A 81 51.53 44.95 27.72
C THR A 81 50.12 45.40 28.12
N THR A 82 49.08 44.82 27.52
CA THR A 82 47.73 44.80 28.12
C THR A 82 46.97 43.53 27.73
N THR A 83 46.44 42.90 28.76
CA THR A 83 45.60 41.70 28.89
C THR A 83 44.39 41.58 27.97
N THR A 84 44.11 40.38 27.45
CA THR A 84 42.74 39.81 27.36
C THR A 84 42.81 38.29 27.10
N PRO A 85 41.87 37.49 27.63
CA PRO A 85 42.02 36.04 27.77
C PRO A 85 41.70 35.28 26.49
N VAL A 86 42.36 34.12 26.39
CA VAL A 86 42.10 33.03 25.46
C VAL A 86 40.62 32.62 25.54
N ALA A 87 39.84 33.03 24.55
CA ALA A 87 38.57 32.37 24.24
C ALA A 87 38.89 31.16 23.35
N THR A 88 39.01 29.99 23.98
CA THR A 88 38.93 28.70 23.30
C THR A 88 37.61 28.67 22.54
N ALA A 89 37.66 28.87 21.23
CA ALA A 89 36.55 28.62 20.33
C ALA A 89 36.33 27.11 20.29
N VAL A 90 35.54 26.63 21.26
CA VAL A 90 34.86 25.34 21.19
C VAL A 90 34.13 25.28 19.86
N THR A 91 34.47 24.26 19.09
CA THR A 91 33.78 23.78 17.90
C THR A 91 32.26 23.90 18.12
N SER A 92 31.65 24.90 17.48
CA SER A 92 30.21 25.01 17.38
C SER A 92 29.70 23.81 16.58
N THR A 93 29.38 22.71 17.26
CA THR A 93 28.43 21.72 16.80
C THR A 93 27.20 22.49 16.34
N ALA A 94 26.97 22.53 15.04
CA ALA A 94 25.76 23.07 14.46
C ALA A 94 24.58 22.34 15.11
N THR A 95 23.83 23.06 15.94
CA THR A 95 22.58 22.59 16.52
C THR A 95 21.63 22.32 15.35
N SER A 96 21.61 21.08 14.89
CA SER A 96 20.66 20.58 13.89
C SER A 96 19.26 20.83 14.43
N LYS A 97 18.63 21.89 13.92
CA LYS A 97 17.25 22.23 14.24
C LYS A 97 16.40 21.16 13.57
N ALA A 98 15.81 20.26 14.37
CA ALA A 98 14.97 19.17 13.89
C ALA A 98 13.96 19.67 12.84
N THR A 99 14.05 19.10 11.64
CA THR A 99 13.24 19.51 10.50
C THR A 99 11.84 18.91 10.68
N PRO A 100 10.74 19.64 10.35
CA PRO A 100 9.39 19.11 10.51
C PRO A 100 9.20 17.73 9.86
N VAL A 101 8.31 16.90 10.42
CA VAL A 101 8.03 15.54 9.91
C VAL A 101 7.60 15.55 8.44
N PHE A 102 7.00 16.64 7.97
CA PHE A 102 6.59 16.84 6.57
C PHE A 102 7.59 17.64 5.73
N SER A 103 8.82 17.85 6.20
CA SER A 103 9.85 18.50 5.40
C SER A 103 10.18 17.67 4.16
N LEU A 104 10.17 18.34 3.01
CA LEU A 104 10.59 17.78 1.73
C LEU A 104 12.10 17.88 1.52
N THR A 105 12.82 18.58 2.40
CA THR A 105 14.27 18.75 2.38
C THR A 105 14.84 18.34 3.74
N PRO A 106 14.81 17.03 4.08
CA PRO A 106 15.45 16.52 5.29
C PRO A 106 16.98 16.62 5.18
N SER A 107 17.66 16.68 6.33
CA SER A 107 19.10 16.39 6.38
C SER A 107 19.40 14.94 5.98
N LEU A 108 20.66 14.62 5.68
CA LEU A 108 21.04 13.24 5.29
C LEU A 108 20.67 12.21 6.37
N GLU A 109 20.95 12.51 7.64
CA GLU A 109 20.63 11.62 8.77
C GLU A 109 19.12 11.44 8.94
N GLU A 110 18.35 12.53 8.85
CA GLU A 110 16.88 12.45 8.92
C GLU A 110 16.30 11.68 7.72
N TRP A 111 16.89 11.84 6.54
CA TRP A 111 16.48 11.10 5.35
C TRP A 111 16.70 9.61 5.54
N VAL A 112 17.89 9.19 6.00
CA VAL A 112 18.21 7.78 6.27
C VAL A 112 17.23 7.20 7.28
N PHE A 113 17.03 7.88 8.41
CA PHE A 113 16.10 7.43 9.44
C PHE A 113 14.67 7.25 8.92
N ARG A 114 14.16 8.20 8.13
CA ARG A 114 12.79 8.15 7.59
C ARG A 114 12.66 7.12 6.46
N ASN A 115 13.69 6.96 5.64
CA ASN A 115 13.78 5.89 4.63
C ASN A 115 13.74 4.52 5.29
N ASP A 116 14.55 4.30 6.33
CA ASP A 116 14.62 3.01 7.03
C ASP A 116 13.29 2.72 7.74
N ARG A 117 12.63 3.75 8.25
CA ARG A 117 11.27 3.60 8.80
C ARG A 117 10.24 3.23 7.73
N ALA A 118 10.29 3.85 6.56
CA ALA A 118 9.43 3.50 5.44
C ALA A 118 9.67 2.04 5.00
N LYS A 119 10.93 1.62 4.95
CA LYS A 119 11.32 0.22 4.68
C LYS A 119 10.79 -0.73 5.75
N GLY A 120 10.89 -0.39 7.03
CA GLY A 120 10.32 -1.17 8.14
C GLY A 120 8.79 -1.33 8.06
N ILE A 121 8.06 -0.35 7.51
CA ILE A 121 6.62 -0.50 7.23
C ILE A 121 6.37 -1.51 6.10
N ILE A 122 7.20 -1.50 5.05
CA ILE A 122 7.08 -2.49 3.97
C ILE A 122 7.36 -3.89 4.53
N GLU A 123 8.43 -4.04 5.31
CA GLU A 123 8.80 -5.30 5.99
C GLU A 123 7.71 -5.81 6.92
N SER A 124 7.00 -4.93 7.65
CA SER A 124 5.92 -5.38 8.53
C SER A 124 4.72 -5.96 7.78
N HIS A 125 4.57 -5.64 6.50
CA HIS A 125 3.47 -6.08 5.63
C HIS A 125 3.83 -7.27 4.73
N VAL A 126 5.11 -7.64 4.64
CA VAL A 126 5.59 -8.73 3.79
C VAL A 126 6.12 -9.86 4.67
N ASP A 127 5.68 -11.08 4.36
CA ASP A 127 6.19 -12.28 5.02
C ASP A 127 7.49 -12.70 4.34
N ASP A 128 8.53 -12.89 5.15
CA ASP A 128 9.86 -13.31 4.69
C ASP A 128 10.39 -12.50 3.48
N LEU A 129 10.46 -11.17 3.64
CA LEU A 129 10.93 -10.27 2.59
C LEU A 129 12.33 -10.63 2.02
N PRO A 130 13.32 -11.10 2.82
CA PRO A 130 14.62 -11.53 2.28
C PRO A 130 14.52 -12.70 1.29
N SER A 131 13.57 -13.62 1.47
CA SER A 131 13.35 -14.72 0.51
C SER A 131 12.74 -14.24 -0.81
N LEU A 132 11.95 -13.16 -0.78
CA LEU A 132 11.43 -12.53 -2.00
C LEU A 132 12.48 -11.63 -2.66
N MET A 133 13.35 -11.01 -1.86
CA MET A 133 14.38 -10.10 -2.35
C MET A 133 15.67 -10.20 -1.53
N PRO A 134 16.65 -10.99 -1.98
CA PRO A 134 17.87 -11.28 -1.21
C PRO A 134 18.76 -10.07 -0.89
N THR A 135 18.68 -9.00 -1.68
CA THR A 135 19.47 -7.76 -1.50
C THR A 135 18.66 -6.61 -0.90
N VAL A 136 17.72 -6.92 0.00
CA VAL A 136 16.84 -5.92 0.62
C VAL A 136 17.59 -4.93 1.50
N ASP A 137 18.65 -5.35 2.17
CA ASP A 137 19.42 -4.52 3.10
C ASP A 137 20.13 -3.35 2.43
N ASP A 138 20.55 -3.51 1.18
CA ASP A 138 21.26 -2.49 0.41
C ASP A 138 20.33 -1.49 -0.29
N LYS A 139 19.01 -1.71 -0.24
CA LYS A 139 18.02 -0.96 -0.99
C LYS A 139 17.29 0.08 -0.15
N THR A 140 16.97 1.19 -0.80
CA THR A 140 16.07 2.23 -0.29
C THR A 140 14.62 1.73 -0.25
N ALA A 141 13.77 2.37 0.56
CA ALA A 141 12.36 2.01 0.65
C ALA A 141 11.66 2.09 -0.72
N LYS A 142 12.04 3.06 -1.56
CA LYS A 142 11.60 3.17 -2.94
C LYS A 142 11.98 1.95 -3.77
N GLU A 143 13.25 1.57 -3.78
CA GLU A 143 13.73 0.43 -4.57
C GLU A 143 13.08 -0.88 -4.13
N VAL A 144 12.86 -1.06 -2.83
CA VAL A 144 12.13 -2.21 -2.28
C VAL A 144 10.68 -2.21 -2.78
N PHE A 145 9.98 -1.08 -2.65
CA PHE A 145 8.59 -0.95 -3.05
C PHE A 145 8.39 -1.13 -4.56
N ASP A 146 9.24 -0.50 -5.38
CA ASP A 146 9.21 -0.57 -6.84
C ASP A 146 9.54 -2.00 -7.33
N ALA A 147 10.50 -2.69 -6.68
CA ALA A 147 10.81 -4.08 -7.00
C ALA A 147 9.60 -5.00 -6.77
N LEU A 148 8.97 -4.93 -5.59
CA LEU A 148 7.75 -5.68 -5.26
C LEU A 148 6.62 -5.36 -6.23
N ASP A 149 6.41 -4.08 -6.53
CA ASP A 149 5.35 -3.67 -7.46
C ASP A 149 5.59 -4.20 -8.87
N SER A 150 6.83 -4.12 -9.36
CA SER A 150 7.19 -4.60 -10.70
C SER A 150 7.02 -6.10 -10.87
N GLU A 151 7.32 -6.88 -9.83
CA GLU A 151 7.26 -8.34 -9.88
C GLU A 151 5.83 -8.84 -9.71
N PHE A 152 5.09 -8.27 -8.76
CA PHE A 152 3.82 -8.85 -8.33
C PHE A 152 2.59 -8.17 -8.93
N ALA A 153 2.68 -6.92 -9.41
CA ALA A 153 1.55 -6.30 -10.13
C ALA A 153 1.16 -7.08 -11.39
N LYS A 154 2.13 -7.69 -12.08
CA LYS A 154 1.87 -8.54 -13.26
C LYS A 154 1.19 -9.85 -12.89
N LYS A 155 1.66 -10.51 -11.82
CA LYS A 155 1.07 -11.75 -11.29
C LYS A 155 -0.39 -11.52 -10.84
N ASP A 156 -0.66 -10.35 -10.27
CA ASP A 156 -2.01 -9.91 -9.90
C ASP A 156 -2.93 -9.79 -11.12
N GLY A 157 -2.42 -9.34 -12.27
CA GLY A 157 -3.16 -9.26 -13.53
C GLY A 157 -3.74 -10.61 -13.99
N MET A 158 -2.97 -11.70 -13.91
CA MET A 158 -3.48 -13.03 -14.25
C MET A 158 -4.55 -13.50 -13.24
N ARG A 159 -4.32 -13.26 -11.93
CA ARG A 159 -5.30 -13.60 -10.88
C ARG A 159 -6.63 -12.86 -11.10
N LYS A 160 -6.59 -11.59 -11.49
CA LYS A 160 -7.78 -10.81 -11.88
C LYS A 160 -8.57 -11.50 -12.98
N VAL A 161 -7.90 -11.83 -14.08
CA VAL A 161 -8.54 -12.48 -15.24
C VAL A 161 -9.12 -13.85 -14.87
N LEU A 162 -8.40 -14.66 -14.09
CA LEU A 162 -8.86 -15.99 -13.69
C LEU A 162 -10.08 -15.93 -12.75
N THR A 163 -10.06 -15.04 -11.77
CA THR A 163 -11.17 -14.88 -10.82
C THR A 163 -12.42 -14.28 -11.48
N GLU A 164 -12.24 -13.30 -12.38
CA GLU A 164 -13.34 -12.76 -13.20
C GLU A 164 -13.92 -13.83 -14.14
N ARG A 165 -13.07 -14.58 -14.84
CA ARG A 165 -13.52 -15.70 -15.67
C ARG A 165 -14.27 -16.75 -14.85
N CYS A 166 -13.75 -17.10 -13.67
CA CYS A 166 -14.40 -18.04 -12.76
C CYS A 166 -15.80 -17.54 -12.39
N LEU A 167 -15.92 -16.27 -11.98
CA LEU A 167 -17.19 -15.63 -11.64
C LEU A 167 -18.20 -15.70 -12.78
N HIS A 168 -17.81 -15.35 -14.00
CA HIS A 168 -18.70 -15.38 -15.18
C HIS A 168 -19.05 -16.80 -15.65
N SER A 169 -18.20 -17.79 -15.35
CA SER A 169 -18.43 -19.19 -15.72
C SER A 169 -19.15 -20.01 -14.65
N PHE A 170 -19.43 -19.41 -13.48
CA PHE A 170 -20.06 -20.11 -12.37
C PHE A 170 -21.56 -20.22 -12.62
N VAL A 171 -22.03 -21.44 -12.87
CA VAL A 171 -23.42 -21.74 -13.28
C VAL A 171 -24.06 -22.69 -12.26
N PHE A 172 -25.30 -22.39 -11.88
CA PHE A 172 -26.11 -23.17 -10.97
C PHE A 172 -26.38 -24.58 -11.51
N ARG A 173 -26.26 -25.59 -10.65
CA ARG A 173 -26.59 -26.99 -10.96
C ARG A 173 -27.73 -27.45 -10.08
N GLU A 174 -28.74 -28.11 -10.65
CA GLU A 174 -29.91 -28.57 -9.88
C GLU A 174 -29.58 -29.63 -8.80
N ALA A 175 -28.36 -30.18 -8.80
CA ALA A 175 -27.89 -31.13 -7.81
C ALA A 175 -27.44 -30.49 -6.48
N GLU A 176 -27.26 -29.17 -6.41
CA GLU A 176 -26.81 -28.47 -5.19
C GLU A 176 -27.92 -27.58 -4.59
N PRO A 177 -27.92 -27.37 -3.26
CA PRO A 177 -28.83 -26.42 -2.63
C PRO A 177 -28.59 -24.99 -3.13
N ILE A 178 -29.66 -24.26 -3.42
CA ILE A 178 -29.57 -22.91 -3.98
C ILE A 178 -28.87 -21.91 -3.05
N ASP A 179 -29.00 -22.10 -1.74
CA ASP A 179 -28.32 -21.26 -0.74
C ASP A 179 -26.80 -21.49 -0.76
N ASP A 180 -26.36 -22.74 -0.95
CA ASP A 180 -24.95 -23.08 -1.07
C ASP A 180 -24.36 -22.52 -2.36
N PHE A 181 -25.11 -22.57 -3.47
CA PHE A 181 -24.74 -21.93 -4.72
C PHE A 181 -24.50 -20.42 -4.54
N PHE A 182 -25.45 -19.69 -3.94
CA PHE A 182 -25.29 -18.25 -3.75
C PHE A 182 -24.20 -17.89 -2.75
N LYS A 183 -23.95 -18.74 -1.75
CA LYS A 183 -22.80 -18.61 -0.85
C LYS A 183 -21.49 -18.71 -1.64
N GLN A 184 -21.35 -19.72 -2.49
CA GLN A 184 -20.16 -19.89 -3.35
C GLN A 184 -20.00 -18.72 -4.32
N LEU A 185 -21.07 -18.28 -4.99
CA LEU A 185 -21.03 -17.15 -5.92
C LEU A 185 -20.57 -15.85 -5.24
N ARG A 186 -20.98 -15.61 -3.98
CA ARG A 186 -20.53 -14.46 -3.18
C ARG A 186 -19.06 -14.56 -2.79
N GLU A 187 -18.57 -15.75 -2.43
CA GLU A 187 -17.15 -15.97 -2.16
C GLU A 187 -16.30 -15.75 -3.42
N ILE A 188 -16.72 -16.25 -4.59
CA ILE A 188 -16.01 -16.00 -5.86
C ILE A 188 -15.99 -14.50 -6.19
N ARG A 189 -17.11 -13.78 -5.98
CA ARG A 189 -17.14 -12.31 -6.13
C ARG A 189 -16.11 -11.65 -5.22
N LYS A 190 -16.06 -12.06 -3.94
CA LYS A 190 -15.12 -11.53 -2.95
C LYS A 190 -13.67 -11.78 -3.39
N GLU A 191 -13.34 -12.99 -3.83
CA GLU A 191 -12.01 -13.32 -4.36
C GLU A 191 -11.63 -12.48 -5.57
N ALA A 192 -12.57 -12.24 -6.49
CA ALA A 192 -12.34 -11.38 -7.64
C ALA A 192 -12.09 -9.92 -7.24
N VAL A 193 -12.83 -9.39 -6.25
CA VAL A 193 -12.59 -8.05 -5.69
C VAL A 193 -11.25 -7.98 -4.97
N GLU A 194 -10.87 -9.02 -4.22
CA GLU A 194 -9.57 -9.11 -3.53
C GLU A 194 -8.39 -9.23 -4.51
N ALA A 195 -8.60 -9.88 -5.66
CA ALA A 195 -7.66 -9.85 -6.78
C ALA A 195 -7.56 -8.46 -7.42
N GLY A 196 -8.48 -7.56 -7.10
CA GLY A 196 -8.49 -6.16 -7.57
C GLY A 196 -9.37 -5.92 -8.79
N ASN A 197 -10.34 -6.79 -9.07
CA ASN A 197 -11.43 -6.50 -9.99
C ASN A 197 -12.42 -5.52 -9.36
N THR A 198 -13.01 -4.65 -10.18
CA THR A 198 -14.09 -3.76 -9.76
C THR A 198 -15.41 -4.37 -10.21
N ILE A 199 -16.14 -5.00 -9.27
CA ILE A 199 -17.43 -5.64 -9.57
C ILE A 199 -18.54 -4.87 -8.87
N GLU A 200 -19.13 -3.95 -9.63
CA GLU A 200 -20.29 -3.16 -9.19
C GLU A 200 -21.50 -4.06 -8.93
N ASP A 201 -22.42 -3.56 -8.10
CA ASP A 201 -23.62 -4.35 -7.77
C ASP A 201 -24.46 -4.66 -9.00
N LYS A 202 -24.55 -3.72 -9.95
CA LYS A 202 -25.25 -3.92 -11.22
C LYS A 202 -24.62 -5.05 -12.06
N THR A 203 -23.29 -5.07 -12.19
CA THR A 203 -22.60 -6.15 -12.90
C THR A 203 -22.82 -7.49 -12.19
N PHE A 204 -22.75 -7.51 -10.86
CA PHE A 204 -22.98 -8.73 -10.10
C PHE A 204 -24.45 -9.21 -10.18
N HIS A 205 -25.41 -8.29 -10.25
CA HIS A 205 -26.81 -8.59 -10.52
C HIS A 205 -26.94 -9.34 -11.86
N GLU A 206 -26.40 -8.80 -12.94
CA GLU A 206 -26.45 -9.43 -14.27
C GLU A 206 -25.79 -10.82 -14.28
N ILE A 207 -24.64 -10.96 -13.60
CA ILE A 207 -23.96 -12.25 -13.42
C ILE A 207 -24.84 -13.24 -12.66
N ALA A 208 -25.48 -12.82 -11.57
CA ALA A 208 -26.33 -13.68 -10.77
C ALA A 208 -27.54 -14.20 -11.56
N ILE A 209 -28.10 -13.40 -12.47
CA ILE A 209 -29.15 -13.83 -13.39
C ILE A 209 -28.59 -14.81 -14.42
N ALA A 210 -27.47 -14.47 -15.06
CA ALA A 210 -26.85 -15.28 -16.11
C ALA A 210 -26.33 -16.64 -15.63
N ALA A 211 -26.12 -16.79 -14.31
CA ALA A 211 -25.65 -18.02 -13.72
C ALA A 211 -26.71 -19.14 -13.68
N PHE A 212 -27.99 -18.86 -13.96
CA PHE A 212 -29.04 -19.88 -13.98
C PHE A 212 -29.29 -20.39 -15.40
N PRO A 213 -29.44 -21.73 -15.59
CA PRO A 213 -29.81 -22.28 -16.88
C PRO A 213 -31.23 -21.86 -17.26
N THR A 214 -31.42 -21.50 -18.52
CA THR A 214 -32.66 -20.90 -19.05
C THR A 214 -33.88 -21.80 -18.86
N GLN A 215 -33.77 -23.11 -19.11
CA GLN A 215 -34.95 -23.97 -19.24
C GLN A 215 -35.86 -24.06 -17.99
N ALA A 216 -35.30 -24.06 -16.77
CA ALA A 216 -36.08 -24.15 -15.53
C ALA A 216 -36.37 -22.78 -14.88
N PHE A 217 -35.60 -21.75 -15.26
CA PHE A 217 -35.62 -20.44 -14.60
C PHE A 217 -36.14 -19.30 -15.49
N ASP A 218 -36.43 -19.55 -16.77
CA ASP A 218 -36.86 -18.53 -17.74
C ASP A 218 -38.01 -17.65 -17.22
N SER A 219 -39.04 -18.25 -16.61
CA SER A 219 -40.16 -17.46 -16.06
C SER A 219 -39.76 -16.55 -14.89
N ILE A 220 -38.82 -17.01 -14.04
CA ILE A 220 -38.30 -16.23 -12.90
C ILE A 220 -37.41 -15.10 -13.43
N ILE A 221 -36.49 -15.43 -14.34
CA ILE A 221 -35.56 -14.49 -14.99
C ILE A 221 -36.35 -13.42 -15.76
N GLN A 222 -37.36 -13.82 -16.54
CA GLN A 222 -38.22 -12.89 -17.26
C GLN A 222 -38.97 -11.95 -16.32
N ASN A 223 -39.47 -12.45 -15.18
CA ASN A 223 -40.14 -11.59 -14.21
C ASN A 223 -39.20 -10.55 -13.59
N ILE A 224 -37.98 -10.96 -13.23
CA ILE A 224 -36.97 -10.08 -12.64
C ILE A 224 -36.55 -9.00 -13.64
N THR A 225 -36.20 -9.41 -14.87
CA THR A 225 -35.76 -8.51 -15.94
C THR A 225 -36.86 -7.56 -16.42
N ALA A 226 -38.12 -8.00 -16.45
CA ALA A 226 -39.26 -7.13 -16.79
C ALA A 226 -39.62 -6.12 -15.69
N ASN A 227 -39.21 -6.36 -14.44
CA ASN A 227 -39.54 -5.53 -13.29
C ASN A 227 -38.26 -5.05 -12.57
N GLU A 228 -37.29 -4.53 -13.32
CA GLU A 228 -35.99 -4.09 -12.79
C GLU A 228 -36.11 -3.11 -11.62
N SER A 229 -37.12 -2.21 -11.65
CA SER A 229 -37.38 -1.25 -10.57
C SER A 229 -37.76 -1.90 -9.23
N GLN A 230 -38.29 -3.13 -9.25
CA GLN A 230 -38.63 -3.90 -8.05
C GLN A 230 -37.44 -4.69 -7.51
N TYR A 231 -36.44 -4.98 -8.36
CA TYR A 231 -35.25 -5.75 -8.01
C TYR A 231 -33.96 -4.99 -8.35
N PRO A 232 -33.74 -3.78 -7.81
CA PRO A 232 -32.65 -2.90 -8.25
C PRO A 232 -31.25 -3.40 -7.84
N SER A 233 -31.17 -4.38 -6.94
CA SER A 233 -29.90 -4.87 -6.38
C SER A 233 -29.70 -6.37 -6.58
N SER A 234 -28.45 -6.79 -6.60
CA SER A 234 -28.10 -8.21 -6.61
C SER A 234 -28.71 -8.98 -5.43
N ALA A 235 -28.82 -8.35 -4.26
CA ALA A 235 -29.46 -8.93 -3.08
C ALA A 235 -30.96 -9.22 -3.30
N SER A 236 -31.69 -8.27 -3.89
CA SER A 236 -33.12 -8.45 -4.18
C SER A 236 -33.39 -9.55 -5.23
N VAL A 237 -32.49 -9.68 -6.21
CA VAL A 237 -32.53 -10.75 -7.21
C VAL A 237 -32.30 -12.11 -6.55
N ILE A 238 -31.25 -12.22 -5.74
CA ILE A 238 -30.92 -13.46 -5.01
C ILE A 238 -32.11 -13.89 -4.15
N GLN A 239 -32.69 -12.97 -3.38
CA GLN A 239 -33.87 -13.25 -2.54
C GLN A 239 -35.06 -13.74 -3.37
N GLN A 240 -35.35 -13.10 -4.50
CA GLN A 240 -36.46 -13.48 -5.35
C GLN A 240 -36.26 -14.86 -5.97
N ILE A 241 -35.06 -15.17 -6.46
CA ILE A 241 -34.74 -16.48 -7.03
C ILE A 241 -34.85 -17.56 -5.96
N THR A 242 -34.26 -17.37 -4.78
CA THR A 242 -34.36 -18.32 -3.64
C THR A 242 -35.82 -18.57 -3.24
N PHE A 243 -36.63 -17.50 -3.16
CA PHE A 243 -38.04 -17.61 -2.79
C PHE A 243 -38.84 -18.41 -3.82
N GLN A 244 -38.69 -18.10 -5.11
CA GLN A 244 -39.43 -18.79 -6.17
C GLN A 244 -38.98 -20.23 -6.34
N TYR A 245 -37.67 -20.50 -6.27
CA TYR A 245 -37.13 -21.85 -6.35
C TYR A 245 -37.70 -22.77 -5.26
N SER A 246 -37.80 -22.27 -4.02
CA SER A 246 -38.40 -23.02 -2.90
C SER A 246 -39.85 -23.45 -3.15
N ARG A 247 -40.61 -22.65 -3.92
CA ARG A 247 -41.99 -22.97 -4.30
C ARG A 247 -42.08 -24.03 -5.40
N VAL A 248 -41.12 -24.03 -6.33
CA VAL A 248 -41.07 -24.97 -7.45
C VAL A 248 -40.55 -26.33 -6.98
N ALA A 249 -39.44 -26.36 -6.23
CA ALA A 249 -38.85 -27.59 -5.71
C ALA A 249 -39.79 -28.33 -4.73
N GLY A 250 -40.60 -27.60 -3.95
CA GLY A 250 -41.61 -28.19 -3.06
C GLY A 250 -42.76 -28.90 -3.79
N CYS A 251 -43.04 -28.55 -5.05
CA CYS A 251 -44.10 -29.17 -5.85
C CYS A 251 -43.64 -30.46 -6.55
N SER A 252 -42.34 -30.63 -6.82
CA SER A 252 -41.80 -31.77 -7.59
C SER A 252 -41.64 -33.06 -6.77
N CYS A 253 -41.77 -33.01 -5.44
CA CYS A 253 -41.60 -34.18 -4.55
C CYS A 253 -42.92 -34.92 -4.23
N LEU A 254 -44.02 -34.58 -4.89
CA LEU A 254 -45.36 -35.17 -4.65
C LEU A 254 -45.90 -35.96 -5.86
N GLY A 255 -45.06 -36.32 -6.83
CA GLY A 255 -45.41 -37.10 -8.02
C GLY A 255 -44.87 -38.52 -7.99
#